data_AF-A0A847C859-F1
#
_entry.id   AF-A0A847C859-F1
#
_cell.length_a   1.000
_cell.length_b   1.000
_cell.length_c   1.000
_cell.angle_alpha   90.00
_cell.angle_beta   90.00
_cell.angle_gamma   90.00
#
_symmetry.space_group_name_H-M   'P 1'
#
loop_
_entity.id
_entity.type
_entity.pdbx_description
1 polymer ?
#
loop_
_entity_poly.entity_id
_entity_poly.type
_entity_poly.pdbx_seq_one_letter_code
_entity_poly.pdbx_strand_id
1 'polypeptide(L)'
;MISGAQLRDAIISGANNIINLRSSVDELNVFPVPDGDTGTNMSMTIGSAIGELENLPDSCTVEQASQVAASALLRGARGNSGVILSLLFRGFSRALQGKTEATSEDLYISLSKGVEAAYKAVMKPTEGTILTVAREASEKAATVYETTEPVKLWEIIVEQSKETLLRTPDMLPVLKKAGVVDSGGQGLVYI
;
A
#
# COMPACT_ATOMS: atom_id res chain seq x y z
N MET A 1 -3.92 7.57 -18.90
CA MET A 1 -2.90 8.03 -17.92
C MET A 1 -3.59 8.62 -16.71
N ILE A 2 -2.88 8.77 -15.58
CA ILE A 2 -3.34 9.55 -14.41
C ILE A 2 -2.44 10.76 -14.19
N SER A 3 -3.05 11.85 -13.73
CA SER A 3 -2.35 13.08 -13.33
C SER A 3 -1.80 12.99 -11.90
N GLY A 4 -0.91 13.91 -11.54
CA GLY A 4 -0.41 14.01 -10.16
C GLY A 4 -1.50 14.38 -9.16
N ALA A 5 -2.46 15.24 -9.53
CA ALA A 5 -3.61 15.57 -8.68
C ALA A 5 -4.47 14.32 -8.38
N GLN A 6 -4.75 13.49 -9.39
CA GLN A 6 -5.47 12.22 -9.19
C GLN A 6 -4.71 11.27 -8.24
N LEU A 7 -3.39 11.18 -8.38
CA LEU A 7 -2.57 10.36 -7.47
C LEU A 7 -2.55 10.92 -6.04
N ARG A 8 -2.38 12.24 -5.88
CA ARG A 8 -2.46 12.95 -4.59
C ARG A 8 -3.79 12.66 -3.90
N ASP A 9 -4.89 12.86 -4.61
CA ASP A 9 -6.24 12.68 -4.07
C ASP A 9 -6.54 11.22 -3.75
N ALA A 10 -6.05 10.28 -4.55
CA ALA A 10 -6.15 8.85 -4.27
C ALA A 10 -5.42 8.47 -2.97
N ILE A 11 -4.19 8.98 -2.75
CA ILE A 11 -3.42 8.72 -1.52
C ILE A 11 -4.12 9.32 -0.30
N ILE A 12 -4.64 10.55 -0.40
CA ILE A 12 -5.42 11.18 0.67
C ILE A 12 -6.69 10.36 0.97
N SER A 13 -7.39 9.91 -0.07
CA SER A 13 -8.59 9.08 0.07
C SER A 13 -8.28 7.75 0.77
N GLY A 14 -7.21 7.05 0.37
CA GLY A 14 -6.76 5.82 1.02
C GLY A 14 -6.36 6.04 2.48
N ALA A 15 -5.68 7.16 2.77
CA ALA A 15 -5.33 7.55 4.14
C ALA A 15 -6.57 7.75 5.01
N ASN A 16 -7.57 8.49 4.52
CA ASN A 16 -8.82 8.71 5.23
C ASN A 16 -9.60 7.39 5.43
N ASN A 17 -9.57 6.49 4.44
CA ASN A 17 -10.26 5.22 4.53
C ASN A 17 -9.70 4.33 5.66
N ILE A 18 -8.37 4.14 5.71
CA ILE A 18 -7.76 3.38 6.81
C ILE A 18 -7.87 4.10 8.16
N ILE A 19 -7.87 5.43 8.21
CA ILE A 19 -8.13 6.18 9.45
C ILE A 19 -9.51 5.86 10.02
N ASN A 20 -10.53 5.80 9.15
CA ASN A 20 -11.91 5.49 9.54
C ASN A 20 -12.10 4.01 9.92
N LEU A 21 -11.31 3.11 9.34
CA LEU A 21 -11.40 1.66 9.54
C LEU A 21 -10.29 1.11 10.44
N ARG A 22 -9.51 1.96 11.12
CA ARG A 22 -8.34 1.51 11.88
C ARG A 22 -8.68 0.48 12.95
N SER A 23 -9.81 0.65 13.64
CA SER A 23 -10.23 -0.26 14.70
C SER A 23 -10.56 -1.66 14.17
N SER A 24 -11.17 -1.77 12.99
CA SER A 24 -11.43 -3.09 12.39
C SER A 24 -10.15 -3.77 11.92
N VAL A 25 -9.09 -3.01 11.60
CA VAL A 25 -7.76 -3.56 11.30
C VAL A 25 -7.05 -4.00 12.59
N ASP A 26 -7.14 -3.18 13.65
CA ASP A 26 -6.57 -3.48 14.98
C ASP A 26 -7.15 -4.77 15.57
N GLU A 27 -8.45 -5.03 15.36
CA GLU A 27 -9.14 -6.27 15.79
C GLU A 27 -8.60 -7.55 15.12
N LEU A 28 -7.97 -7.44 13.94
CA LEU A 28 -7.38 -8.58 13.21
C LEU A 28 -5.93 -8.87 13.62
N ASN A 29 -5.31 -7.99 14.41
CA ASN A 29 -3.88 -8.06 14.72
C ASN A 29 -3.58 -9.20 15.69
N VAL A 30 -3.27 -10.38 15.13
CA VAL A 30 -2.86 -11.59 15.87
C VAL A 30 -1.44 -12.05 15.54
N PHE A 31 -0.78 -11.40 14.58
CA PHE A 31 0.56 -11.74 14.10
C PHE A 31 1.39 -10.49 13.73
N PRO A 32 2.69 -10.46 14.04
CA PRO A 32 3.44 -11.44 14.83
C PRO A 32 3.20 -11.33 16.33
N VAL A 33 2.70 -10.17 16.78
CA VAL A 33 2.40 -9.87 18.19
C VAL A 33 0.96 -9.36 18.26
N PRO A 34 0.10 -9.95 19.09
CA PRO A 34 -1.30 -9.55 19.21
C PRO A 34 -1.47 -8.33 20.11
N ASP A 35 -0.91 -7.20 19.72
CA ASP A 35 -0.95 -5.92 20.47
C ASP A 35 -2.05 -4.97 20.02
N GLY A 36 -2.81 -5.33 18.97
CA GLY A 36 -4.00 -4.58 18.56
C GLY A 36 -3.70 -3.19 18.01
N ASP A 37 -2.51 -2.98 17.43
CA ASP A 37 -2.08 -1.65 16.99
C ASP A 37 -1.82 -1.49 15.47
N THR A 38 -2.07 -2.53 14.65
CA THR A 38 -1.68 -2.53 13.24
C THR A 38 -2.35 -1.41 12.44
N GLY A 39 -3.66 -1.25 12.58
CA GLY A 39 -4.45 -0.20 11.95
C GLY A 39 -4.09 1.18 12.50
N THR A 40 -3.86 1.29 13.81
CA THR A 40 -3.36 2.53 14.42
C THR A 40 -2.01 2.93 13.84
N ASN A 41 -1.06 2.00 13.75
CA ASN A 41 0.28 2.22 13.19
C ASN A 41 0.23 2.62 11.71
N MET A 42 -0.55 1.90 10.90
CA MET A 42 -0.67 2.20 9.46
C MET A 42 -1.40 3.53 9.21
N SER A 43 -2.48 3.81 9.93
CA SER A 43 -3.23 5.07 9.78
C SER A 43 -2.42 6.29 10.21
N MET A 44 -1.66 6.21 11.31
CA MET A 44 -0.71 7.27 11.69
C MET A 44 0.39 7.47 10.63
N THR A 45 0.86 6.37 10.04
CA THR A 45 1.94 6.41 9.04
C THR A 45 1.50 7.07 7.74
N ILE A 46 0.38 6.65 7.14
CA ILE A 46 -0.10 7.28 5.90
C ILE A 46 -0.72 8.65 6.16
N GLY A 47 -1.35 8.84 7.32
CA GLY A 47 -1.92 10.11 7.75
C GLY A 47 -0.89 11.24 7.86
N SER A 48 0.39 10.91 8.10
CA SER A 48 1.44 11.93 8.15
C SER A 48 1.70 12.62 6.79
N ALA A 49 1.23 12.05 5.68
CA ALA A 49 1.34 12.66 4.36
C ALA A 49 0.19 13.62 4.02
N ILE A 50 -0.98 13.52 4.68
CA ILE A 50 -2.20 14.25 4.27
C ILE A 50 -1.93 15.76 4.17
N GLY A 51 -1.42 16.37 5.24
CA GLY A 51 -1.17 17.81 5.25
C GLY A 51 -0.13 18.26 4.23
N GLU A 52 0.90 17.45 3.94
CA GLU A 52 1.90 17.79 2.91
C GLU A 52 1.31 17.63 1.50
N LEU A 53 0.46 16.62 1.28
CA LEU A 53 -0.23 16.39 0.02
C LEU A 53 -1.27 17.47 -0.29
N GLU A 54 -2.07 17.89 0.69
CA GLU A 54 -3.08 18.96 0.54
C GLU A 54 -2.46 20.31 0.12
N ASN A 55 -1.19 20.53 0.42
CA ASN A 55 -0.45 21.73 0.01
C ASN A 55 0.06 21.67 -1.44
N LEU A 56 -0.04 20.53 -2.12
CA LEU A 56 0.35 20.43 -3.53
C LEU A 56 -0.71 21.06 -4.44
N PRO A 57 -0.30 21.86 -5.43
CA PRO A 57 -1.24 22.44 -6.39
C PRO A 57 -1.81 21.36 -7.31
N ASP A 58 -2.97 21.61 -7.95
CA ASP A 58 -3.56 20.68 -8.92
C ASP A 58 -2.69 20.43 -10.16
N SER A 59 -1.71 21.31 -10.40
CA SER A 59 -0.70 21.14 -11.45
C SER A 59 0.48 20.24 -11.02
N CYS A 60 0.43 19.61 -9.84
CA CYS A 60 1.53 18.77 -9.37
C CYS A 60 1.70 17.53 -10.26
N THR A 61 2.94 17.06 -10.36
CA THR A 61 3.27 15.84 -11.12
C THR A 61 3.06 14.58 -10.28
N VAL A 62 2.98 13.42 -10.92
CA VAL A 62 2.98 12.12 -10.22
C VAL A 62 4.27 11.88 -9.43
N GLU A 63 5.40 12.39 -9.90
CA GLU A 63 6.65 12.42 -9.13
C GLU A 63 6.47 13.19 -7.82
N GLN A 64 5.99 14.43 -7.88
CA GLN A 64 5.81 15.28 -6.70
C GLN A 64 4.86 14.65 -5.69
N ALA A 65 3.68 14.20 -6.14
CA ALA A 65 2.69 13.57 -5.27
C ALA A 65 3.26 12.31 -4.59
N SER A 66 3.88 11.40 -5.36
CA SER A 66 4.44 10.16 -4.81
C SER A 66 5.64 10.42 -3.88
N GLN A 67 6.50 11.39 -4.21
CA GLN A 67 7.69 11.71 -3.41
C GLN A 67 7.33 12.35 -2.08
N VAL A 68 6.35 13.28 -2.07
CA VAL A 68 5.83 13.87 -0.84
C VAL A 68 5.26 12.79 0.07
N ALA A 69 4.39 11.93 -0.46
CA ALA A 69 3.84 10.81 0.29
C ALA A 69 4.95 9.91 0.85
N ALA A 70 5.84 9.39 -0.01
CA ALA A 70 6.91 8.49 0.42
C ALA A 70 7.84 9.09 1.49
N SER A 71 8.17 10.38 1.35
CA SER A 71 9.00 11.12 2.30
C SER A 71 8.32 11.30 3.65
N ALA A 72 7.04 11.67 3.64
CA ALA A 72 6.24 11.84 4.84
C ALA A 72 6.00 10.50 5.56
N LEU A 73 5.61 9.45 4.85
CA LEU A 73 5.39 8.10 5.41
C LEU A 73 6.69 7.56 6.04
N LEU A 74 7.85 7.79 5.42
CA LEU A 74 9.13 7.33 5.96
C LEU A 74 9.47 8.03 7.29
N ARG A 75 9.23 9.34 7.40
CA ARG A 75 9.44 10.09 8.67
C ARG A 75 8.39 9.74 9.73
N GLY A 76 7.15 9.49 9.30
CA GLY A 76 6.00 9.24 10.15
C GLY A 76 5.76 7.78 10.51
N ALA A 77 6.57 6.85 9.98
CA ALA A 77 6.37 5.41 10.16
C ALA A 77 6.26 4.99 11.63
N ARG A 78 5.22 4.24 11.95
CA ARG A 78 4.96 3.66 13.28
C ARG A 78 4.85 2.15 13.22
N GLY A 79 5.48 1.47 14.19
CA GLY A 79 5.47 0.01 14.27
C GLY A 79 6.01 -0.70 13.02
N ASN A 80 5.87 -2.02 13.00
CA ASN A 80 6.35 -2.82 11.86
C ASN A 80 5.49 -2.60 10.61
N SER A 81 4.16 -2.53 10.77
CA SER A 81 3.22 -2.35 9.65
C SER A 81 3.40 -1.00 8.96
N GLY A 82 3.56 0.08 9.72
CA GLY A 82 3.85 1.41 9.18
C GLY A 82 5.22 1.48 8.50
N VAL A 83 6.25 0.86 9.08
CA VAL A 83 7.56 0.76 8.41
C VAL A 83 7.42 0.04 7.06
N ILE A 84 6.77 -1.11 6.99
CA ILE A 84 6.56 -1.83 5.73
C ILE A 84 5.78 -0.99 4.72
N LEU A 85 4.70 -0.33 5.15
CA LEU A 85 3.92 0.56 4.29
C LEU A 85 4.79 1.70 3.70
N SER A 86 5.64 2.31 4.53
CA SER A 86 6.57 3.35 4.06
C SER A 86 7.59 2.82 3.04
N LEU A 87 8.01 1.57 3.17
CA LEU A 87 8.93 0.92 2.23
C LEU A 87 8.27 0.69 0.87
N LEU A 88 7.02 0.24 0.86
CA LEU A 88 6.21 0.09 -0.36
C LEU A 88 6.10 1.42 -1.09
N PHE A 89 5.67 2.49 -0.40
CA PHE A 89 5.55 3.82 -0.99
C PHE A 89 6.89 4.41 -1.46
N ARG A 90 7.98 4.14 -0.73
CA ARG A 90 9.33 4.57 -1.13
C ARG A 90 9.79 3.88 -2.42
N GLY A 91 9.52 2.59 -2.58
CA GLY A 91 9.81 1.88 -3.83
C GLY A 91 8.92 2.37 -4.97
N PHE A 92 7.63 2.58 -4.70
CA PHE A 92 6.65 3.12 -5.63
C PHE A 92 7.08 4.47 -6.21
N SER A 93 7.41 5.43 -5.34
CA SER A 93 7.81 6.78 -5.76
C SER A 93 9.06 6.80 -6.66
N ARG A 94 10.02 5.88 -6.45
CA ARG A 94 11.24 5.82 -7.27
C ARG A 94 10.96 5.54 -8.74
N ALA A 95 9.93 4.74 -9.05
CA ALA A 95 9.57 4.44 -10.43
C ALA A 95 8.92 5.62 -11.16
N LEU A 96 8.41 6.61 -10.41
CA LEU A 96 7.76 7.79 -10.94
C LEU A 96 8.69 9.00 -11.10
N GLN A 97 9.99 8.84 -10.82
CA GLN A 97 10.96 9.93 -10.94
C GLN A 97 11.03 10.46 -12.39
N GLY A 98 10.96 11.79 -12.55
CA GLY A 98 10.95 12.46 -13.84
C GLY A 98 9.63 12.42 -14.60
N LYS A 99 8.55 11.86 -14.02
CA LYS A 99 7.26 11.71 -14.69
C LYS A 99 6.26 12.79 -14.27
N THR A 100 5.59 13.38 -15.25
CA THR A 100 4.49 14.33 -15.04
C THR A 100 3.16 13.62 -14.80
N GLU A 101 2.89 12.58 -15.58
CA GLU A 101 1.71 11.70 -15.53
C GLU A 101 2.17 10.23 -15.51
N ALA A 102 1.28 9.31 -15.15
CA ALA A 102 1.57 7.87 -15.10
C ALA A 102 0.67 7.07 -16.03
N THR A 103 1.27 6.17 -16.81
CA THR A 103 0.57 5.13 -17.57
C THR A 103 0.27 3.90 -16.69
N SER A 104 -0.44 2.92 -17.24
CA SER A 104 -0.65 1.62 -16.60
C SER A 104 0.66 0.87 -16.36
N GLU A 105 1.60 0.98 -17.31
CA GLU A 105 2.95 0.44 -17.18
C GLU A 105 3.70 1.10 -16.01
N ASP A 106 3.61 2.42 -15.88
CA ASP A 106 4.25 3.16 -14.79
C ASP A 106 3.71 2.74 -13.42
N LEU A 107 2.38 2.56 -13.31
CA LEU A 107 1.74 2.10 -12.08
C LEU A 107 2.15 0.67 -11.72
N TYR A 108 2.18 -0.24 -12.69
CA TYR A 108 2.67 -1.60 -12.51
C TYR A 108 4.14 -1.60 -12.03
N ILE A 109 5.03 -0.90 -12.74
CA ILE A 109 6.45 -0.81 -12.37
C ILE A 109 6.62 -0.23 -10.97
N SER A 110 5.82 0.79 -10.63
CA SER A 110 5.83 1.41 -9.30
C SER A 110 5.43 0.41 -8.21
N LEU A 111 4.37 -0.36 -8.40
CA LEU A 111 3.99 -1.43 -7.45
C LEU A 111 5.10 -2.47 -7.29
N SER A 112 5.66 -2.94 -8.42
CA SER A 112 6.75 -3.91 -8.42
C SER A 112 7.97 -3.41 -7.65
N LYS A 113 8.35 -2.13 -7.84
CA LYS A 113 9.44 -1.50 -7.09
C LYS A 113 9.12 -1.28 -5.62
N GLY A 114 7.87 -1.02 -5.26
CA GLY A 114 7.40 -1.01 -3.87
C GLY A 114 7.62 -2.36 -3.20
N VAL A 115 7.13 -3.43 -3.84
CA VAL A 115 7.27 -4.81 -3.35
C VAL A 115 8.75 -5.19 -3.20
N GLU A 116 9.58 -4.94 -4.22
CA GLU A 116 11.02 -5.21 -4.18
C GLU A 116 11.69 -4.51 -2.98
N ALA A 117 11.36 -3.23 -2.76
CA ALA A 117 11.92 -2.44 -1.67
C ALA A 117 11.52 -2.97 -0.29
N ALA A 118 10.27 -3.39 -0.12
CA ALA A 118 9.78 -3.95 1.15
C ALA A 118 10.40 -5.32 1.44
N TYR A 119 10.38 -6.25 0.48
CA TYR A 119 10.98 -7.58 0.65
C TYR A 119 12.48 -7.52 0.95
N LYS A 120 13.21 -6.60 0.31
CA LYS A 120 14.65 -6.42 0.53
C LYS A 120 14.99 -5.85 1.92
N ALA A 121 14.11 -5.03 2.47
CA ALA A 121 14.37 -4.33 3.74
C ALA A 121 13.89 -5.10 4.97
N VAL A 122 12.90 -5.99 4.82
CA VAL A 122 12.41 -6.84 5.90
C VAL A 122 13.39 -8.00 6.12
N MET A 123 13.89 -8.16 7.35
CA MET A 123 14.92 -9.18 7.67
C MET A 123 14.43 -10.62 7.43
N LYS A 124 13.15 -10.88 7.69
CA LYS A 124 12.52 -12.19 7.49
C LYS A 124 11.13 -12.00 6.84
N PRO A 125 11.08 -11.77 5.52
CA PRO A 125 9.81 -11.63 4.83
C PRO A 125 9.02 -12.92 4.99
N THR A 126 7.73 -12.78 5.30
CA THR A 126 6.85 -13.89 5.65
C THR A 126 5.65 -13.88 4.73
N GLU A 127 5.40 -14.99 4.03
CA GLU A 127 4.21 -15.13 3.20
C GLU A 127 2.94 -15.25 4.04
N GLY A 128 1.81 -14.84 3.48
CA GLY A 128 0.54 -14.68 4.20
C GLY A 128 0.42 -13.35 4.95
N THR A 129 1.32 -12.39 4.70
CA THR A 129 1.27 -11.04 5.30
C THR A 129 0.96 -9.97 4.24
N ILE A 130 0.93 -8.70 4.64
CA ILE A 130 0.92 -7.51 3.76
C ILE A 130 1.88 -7.62 2.56
N LEU A 131 3.04 -8.28 2.75
CA LEU A 131 4.02 -8.50 1.69
C LEU A 131 3.46 -9.37 0.56
N THR A 132 2.76 -10.45 0.90
CA THR A 132 2.11 -11.34 -0.08
C THR A 132 0.99 -10.62 -0.81
N VAL A 133 0.16 -9.87 -0.08
CA VAL A 133 -0.94 -9.09 -0.68
C VAL A 133 -0.40 -8.08 -1.70
N ALA A 134 0.67 -7.36 -1.36
CA ALA A 134 1.32 -6.42 -2.29
C ALA A 134 1.97 -7.14 -3.48
N ARG A 135 2.65 -8.27 -3.24
CA ARG A 135 3.35 -9.07 -4.27
C ARG A 135 2.37 -9.64 -5.29
N GLU A 136 1.36 -10.40 -4.85
CA GLU A 136 0.41 -11.04 -5.77
C GLU A 136 -0.41 -10.00 -6.55
N ALA A 137 -0.73 -8.85 -5.93
CA ALA A 137 -1.38 -7.74 -6.65
C ALA A 137 -0.47 -7.13 -7.74
N SER A 138 0.82 -6.96 -7.45
CA SER A 138 1.80 -6.50 -8.45
C SER A 138 2.01 -7.53 -9.57
N GLU A 139 2.03 -8.82 -9.26
CA GLU A 139 2.13 -9.91 -10.23
C GLU A 139 0.90 -9.92 -11.16
N LYS A 140 -0.30 -9.71 -10.60
CA LYS A 140 -1.51 -9.59 -11.40
C LYS A 140 -1.47 -8.38 -12.32
N ALA A 141 -1.05 -7.21 -11.82
CA ALA A 141 -0.91 -6.01 -12.64
C ALA A 141 0.03 -6.24 -13.84
N ALA A 142 1.14 -6.96 -13.62
CA ALA A 142 2.10 -7.33 -14.66
C ALA A 142 1.47 -8.09 -15.84
N THR A 143 0.40 -8.85 -15.59
CA THR A 143 -0.25 -9.68 -16.61
C THR A 143 -1.25 -8.93 -17.49
N VAL A 144 -1.66 -7.72 -17.10
CA VAL A 144 -2.78 -7.00 -17.75
C VAL A 144 -2.48 -5.54 -18.11
N TYR A 145 -1.37 -4.95 -17.63
CA TYR A 145 -1.13 -3.50 -17.78
C TYR A 145 -1.08 -3.01 -19.23
N GLU A 146 -0.59 -3.83 -20.18
CA GLU A 146 -0.43 -3.44 -21.59
C GLU A 146 -1.78 -3.18 -22.29
N THR A 147 -2.86 -3.79 -21.79
CA THR A 147 -4.20 -3.76 -22.43
C THR A 147 -5.26 -3.12 -21.54
N THR A 148 -4.86 -2.55 -20.40
CA THR A 148 -5.78 -2.04 -19.38
C THR A 148 -5.48 -0.57 -19.10
N GLU A 149 -6.50 0.27 -19.09
CA GLU A 149 -6.38 1.68 -18.70
C GLU A 149 -6.05 1.84 -17.19
N PRO A 150 -5.35 2.90 -16.76
CA PRO A 150 -4.81 3.01 -15.39
C PRO A 150 -5.83 2.85 -14.26
N VAL A 151 -7.00 3.47 -14.38
CA VAL A 151 -8.07 3.36 -13.36
C VAL A 151 -8.58 1.92 -13.28
N LYS A 152 -8.76 1.27 -14.44
CA LYS A 152 -9.20 -0.13 -14.50
C LYS A 152 -8.12 -1.07 -13.98
N LEU A 153 -6.85 -0.78 -14.22
CA LEU A 153 -5.73 -1.52 -13.66
C LEU A 153 -5.77 -1.46 -12.13
N TRP A 154 -6.04 -0.28 -11.56
CA TRP A 154 -6.15 -0.10 -10.10
C TRP A 154 -7.32 -0.89 -9.50
N GLU A 155 -8.47 -0.94 -10.17
CA GLU A 155 -9.59 -1.81 -9.76
C GLU A 155 -9.18 -3.29 -9.72
N ILE A 156 -8.44 -3.76 -10.74
CA ILE A 156 -7.95 -5.15 -10.80
C ILE A 156 -6.94 -5.44 -9.67
N ILE A 157 -6.05 -4.49 -9.39
CA ILE A 157 -5.09 -4.57 -8.28
C ILE A 157 -5.83 -4.74 -6.95
N VAL A 158 -6.83 -3.90 -6.68
CA VAL A 158 -7.62 -3.96 -5.45
C VAL A 158 -8.37 -5.29 -5.33
N GLU A 159 -8.95 -5.78 -6.43
CA GLU A 159 -9.64 -7.08 -6.42
C GLU A 159 -8.67 -8.22 -6.13
N GLN A 160 -7.50 -8.23 -6.79
CA GLN A 160 -6.47 -9.23 -6.51
C GLN A 160 -6.00 -9.16 -5.05
N SER A 161 -5.80 -7.96 -4.50
CA SER A 161 -5.41 -7.80 -3.10
C SER A 161 -6.44 -8.39 -2.15
N LYS A 162 -7.74 -8.25 -2.43
CA LYS A 162 -8.82 -8.88 -1.64
C LYS A 162 -8.78 -10.41 -1.76
N GLU A 163 -8.65 -10.94 -2.97
CA GLU A 163 -8.55 -12.40 -3.19
C GLU A 163 -7.36 -13.00 -2.44
N THR A 164 -6.19 -12.36 -2.51
CA THR A 164 -4.99 -12.79 -1.80
C THR A 164 -5.16 -12.65 -0.29
N LEU A 165 -5.76 -11.55 0.19
CA LEU A 165 -6.05 -11.33 1.61
C LEU A 165 -6.89 -12.48 2.19
N LEU A 166 -7.95 -12.89 1.49
CA LEU A 166 -8.80 -14.02 1.92
C LEU A 166 -8.05 -15.36 2.01
N ARG A 167 -6.95 -15.51 1.26
CA ARG A 167 -6.09 -16.70 1.26
C ARG A 167 -4.97 -16.64 2.31
N THR A 168 -4.74 -15.49 2.96
CA THR A 168 -3.69 -15.36 4.01
C THR A 168 -3.82 -16.38 5.16
N PRO A 169 -5.01 -16.80 5.61
CA PRO A 169 -5.13 -17.83 6.64
C PRO A 169 -4.59 -19.20 6.18
N ASP A 170 -4.67 -19.53 4.89
CA ASP A 170 -4.11 -20.79 4.38
C ASP A 170 -2.58 -20.77 4.28
N MET A 171 -1.97 -19.59 4.36
CA MET A 171 -0.52 -19.39 4.30
C MET A 171 0.11 -19.28 5.70
N LEU A 172 -0.63 -18.76 6.68
CA LEU A 172 -0.18 -18.59 8.05
C LEU A 172 -1.09 -19.30 9.06
N PRO A 173 -0.62 -20.38 9.70
CA PRO A 173 -1.43 -21.16 10.65
C PRO A 173 -2.01 -20.35 11.82
N VAL A 174 -1.32 -19.30 12.26
CA VAL A 174 -1.79 -18.42 13.35
C VAL A 174 -3.07 -17.66 12.96
N LEU A 175 -3.14 -17.16 11.72
CA LEU A 175 -4.30 -16.49 11.16
C LEU A 175 -5.48 -17.48 11.06
N LYS A 176 -5.23 -18.68 10.53
CA LYS A 176 -6.23 -19.76 10.45
C LYS A 176 -6.80 -20.15 11.80
N LYS A 177 -5.94 -20.28 12.82
CA LYS A 177 -6.36 -20.64 14.18
C LYS A 177 -7.21 -19.55 14.82
N ALA A 178 -6.89 -18.28 14.56
CA ALA A 178 -7.66 -17.15 15.04
C ALA A 178 -8.93 -16.87 14.21
N GLY A 179 -9.05 -17.45 13.02
CA GLY A 179 -10.20 -17.25 12.13
C GLY A 179 -10.23 -15.86 11.49
N VAL A 180 -9.07 -15.23 11.33
CA VAL A 180 -8.91 -13.86 10.79
C VAL A 180 -7.94 -13.85 9.62
N VAL A 181 -8.02 -12.82 8.78
CA VAL A 181 -7.02 -12.50 7.73
C VAL A 181 -5.88 -11.66 8.29
N ASP A 182 -4.82 -11.46 7.50
CA ASP A 182 -3.71 -10.59 7.90
C ASP A 182 -4.14 -9.12 8.08
N SER A 183 -3.84 -8.54 9.24
CA SER A 183 -4.18 -7.15 9.56
C SER A 183 -3.47 -6.15 8.65
N GLY A 184 -2.18 -6.35 8.36
CA GLY A 184 -1.42 -5.47 7.46
C GLY A 184 -1.96 -5.51 6.03
N GLY A 185 -2.29 -6.70 5.53
CA GLY A 185 -2.93 -6.90 4.23
C GLY A 185 -4.31 -6.25 4.16
N GLN A 186 -5.12 -6.36 5.21
CA GLN A 186 -6.41 -5.67 5.30
C GLN A 186 -6.25 -4.15 5.28
N GLY A 187 -5.28 -3.61 6.02
CA GLY A 187 -4.93 -2.20 5.99
C GLY A 187 -4.50 -1.73 4.60
N LEU A 188 -3.70 -2.52 3.89
CA LEU A 188 -3.29 -2.21 2.53
C LEU A 188 -4.45 -2.21 1.54
N VAL A 189 -5.43 -3.12 1.68
CA VAL A 189 -6.64 -3.12 0.83
C VAL A 189 -7.50 -1.87 1.01
N TYR A 190 -7.45 -1.24 2.19
CA TYR A 190 -8.17 0.02 2.43
C TYR A 190 -7.45 1.25 1.88
N ILE A 191 -6.13 1.16 1.65
CA ILE A 191 -5.30 2.24 1.11
C ILE A 191 -5.34 2.20 -0.41
#